data_AF-A0A7J9GVY7-F1
#
_entry.id   AF-A0A7J9GVY7-F1
#
_cell.length_a   1.000
_cell.length_b   1.000
_cell.length_c   1.000
_cell.angle_alpha   90.00
_cell.angle_beta   90.00
_cell.angle_gamma   90.00
#
_symmetry.space_group_name_H-M   'P 1'
#
loop_
_entity.id
_entity.type
_entity.pdbx_description
1 polymer ?
#
loop_
_entity_poly.entity_id
_entity_poly.type
_entity_poly.pdbx_seq_one_letter_code
_entity_poly.pdbx_strand_id
1 'polypeptide(L)' 'MPCCSLLDGLVDLEAAVCLCTAIKANILGINLNIPVSLSLLLNVCSKNVPSNFQC' A
#
# COMPACT_ATOMS: atom_id res chain seq x y z
N MET A 1 -14.75 3.01 -2.49
CA MET A 1 -13.83 3.29 -1.37
C MET A 1 -12.80 4.30 -1.83
N PRO A 2 -12.74 5.52 -1.25
CA PRO A 2 -11.98 6.65 -1.81
C PRO A 2 -10.45 6.45 -1.88
N CYS A 3 -9.89 5.47 -1.17
CA CYS A 3 -8.46 5.15 -1.23
C CYS A 3 -8.11 4.30 -2.48
N CYS A 4 -8.96 3.35 -2.86
CA CYS A 4 -8.62 2.43 -3.96
C CYS A 4 -8.57 3.09 -5.33
N SER A 5 -9.35 4.16 -5.54
CA SER A 5 -9.27 4.97 -6.76
C SER A 5 -7.90 5.62 -6.96
N LEU A 6 -7.11 5.79 -5.89
CA LEU A 6 -5.73 6.31 -5.99
C LEU A 6 -4.73 5.24 -6.45
N LEU A 7 -5.09 3.96 -6.30
CA LEU A 7 -4.31 2.81 -6.75
C LEU A 7 -4.85 2.22 -8.06
N ASP A 8 -5.89 2.84 -8.61
CA ASP A 8 -6.51 2.40 -9.85
C ASP A 8 -5.55 2.67 -11.02
N GLY A 9 -5.47 1.75 -11.96
CA GLY A 9 -4.48 1.79 -13.05
C GLY A 9 -3.05 1.39 -12.69
N LEU A 10 -2.67 1.29 -11.40
CA LEU A 10 -1.40 0.67 -11.00
C LEU A 10 -1.52 -0.85 -11.01
N VAL A 11 -0.51 -1.55 -11.51
CA VAL A 11 -0.42 -3.00 -11.32
C VAL A 11 -0.14 -3.33 -9.85
N ASP A 12 -0.51 -4.52 -9.40
CA ASP A 12 -0.48 -4.90 -7.98
C ASP A 12 0.88 -4.67 -7.30
N LEU A 13 1.97 -5.04 -7.98
CA LEU A 13 3.33 -4.84 -7.47
C LEU A 13 3.73 -3.37 -7.42
N GLU A 14 3.32 -2.58 -8.40
CA GLU A 14 3.63 -1.16 -8.47
C GLU A 14 2.92 -0.38 -7.36
N ALA A 15 1.64 -0.69 -7.13
CA ALA A 15 0.89 -0.14 -6.00
C ALA A 15 1.57 -0.47 -4.66
N ALA A 16 2.04 -1.70 -4.49
CA ALA A 16 2.74 -2.12 -3.28
C ALA A 16 4.07 -1.38 -3.07
N VAL A 17 4.91 -1.29 -4.10
CA VAL A 17 6.22 -0.60 -4.03
C VAL A 17 6.05 0.90 -3.82
N CYS A 18 5.10 1.53 -4.51
CA CYS A 18 4.80 2.96 -4.36
C CYS A 18 4.39 3.27 -2.92
N LEU A 19 3.43 2.52 -2.38
CA LEU A 19 2.92 2.73 -1.03
C LEU A 19 3.98 2.42 0.03
N CYS A 20 4.78 1.38 -0.19
CA CYS A 20 5.93 1.06 0.67
C CYS A 20 6.94 2.20 0.76
N THR A 21 7.29 2.78 -0.39
CA THR A 21 8.21 3.91 -0.49
C THR A 21 7.63 5.14 0.22
N ALA A 22 6.36 5.44 -0.02
CA ALA A 22 5.67 6.57 0.60
C ALA A 22 5.63 6.47 2.13
N ILE A 23 5.41 5.27 2.67
CA ILE A 23 5.44 4.99 4.12
C ILE A 23 6.85 5.16 4.68
N LYS A 24 7.86 4.54 4.06
CA LYS A 24 9.27 4.61 4.53
C LYS A 24 9.83 6.03 4.50
N ALA A 25 9.51 6.78 3.46
CA ALA A 25 9.93 8.16 3.32
C ALA A 25 9.03 9.14 4.10
N ASN A 26 7.99 8.64 4.79
CA ASN A 26 6.99 9.42 5.53
C ASN A 26 6.40 10.58 4.70
N ILE A 27 6.25 10.36 3.39
CA ILE A 27 5.83 11.40 2.43
C ILE A 27 4.38 11.82 2.69
N LEU A 28 3.58 10.89 3.22
CA LEU A 28 2.18 11.16 3.56
C LEU A 28 2.04 12.09 4.77
N GLY A 29 3.12 12.33 5.53
CA GLY A 29 3.08 13.11 6.79
C GLY A 29 2.27 12.43 7.89
N ILE A 30 1.94 11.15 7.71
CA ILE A 30 1.14 10.34 8.64
C ILE A 30 2.09 9.46 9.43
N ASN A 31 2.19 9.71 10.73
CA ASN A 31 2.79 8.75 11.65
C ASN A 31 1.78 7.61 11.85
N LEU A 32 1.93 6.53 11.08
CA LEU A 32 1.12 5.32 11.24
C LEU A 32 1.50 4.63 12.56
N ASN A 33 0.98 5.15 13.68
CA ASN A 33 1.15 4.58 15.02
C ASN A 33 0.18 3.41 15.29
N ILE A 34 -0.38 2.84 14.22
CA ILE A 34 -1.25 1.67 14.21
C ILE A 34 -0.48 0.61 13.43
N PRO A 35 -0.40 -0.64 13.92
CA PRO A 35 0.17 -1.75 13.16
C PRO A 35 -0.77 -2.11 11.98
N VAL A 36 -0.81 -1.26 10.96
CA VAL A 36 -1.48 -1.53 9.69
C VAL A 36 -0.52 -2.29 8.81
N SER A 37 -0.90 -3.49 8.39
CA SER A 37 -0.12 -4.21 7.39
C SER A 37 -0.39 -3.61 6.01
N LEU A 38 0.68 -3.39 5.25
CA LEU A 38 0.59 -2.99 3.84
C LEU A 38 -0.28 -3.98 3.05
N SER A 39 -0.18 -5.26 3.37
CA SER A 39 -1.01 -6.32 2.77
C SER A 39 -2.50 -6.10 3.01
N LEU A 40 -2.93 -5.59 4.17
CA LEU A 40 -4.34 -5.27 4.43
C LEU A 40 -4.81 -4.12 3.53
N LEU A 41 -4.02 -3.04 3.41
CA LEU A 41 -4.36 -1.89 2.56
C LEU A 41 -4.55 -2.31 1.10
N LEU A 42 -3.64 -3.14 0.60
CA LEU A 42 -3.66 -3.65 -0.77
C LEU A 42 -4.80 -4.64 -0.99
N ASN A 43 -5.04 -5.56 -0.06
CA ASN A 43 -6.12 -6.56 -0.15
C ASN A 43 -7.50 -5.91 -0.20
N VAL A 44 -7.73 -4.84 0.59
CA VAL A 44 -9.01 -4.10 0.56
C VAL A 44 -9.25 -3.46 -0.82
N CYS A 45 -8.17 -3.12 -1.54
CA CYS A 45 -8.23 -2.60 -2.90
C CYS A 45 -8.08 -3.68 -4.00
N SER A 46 -8.25 -4.95 -3.64
CA SER A 46 -8.14 -6.10 -4.55
C SER A 46 -6.79 -6.18 -5.28
N LYS A 47 -5.73 -5.64 -4.67
CA LYS A 47 -4.35 -5.77 -5.17
C LYS A 47 -3.74 -7.05 -4.62
N ASN A 48 -3.31 -7.95 -5.50
CA ASN A 48 -2.72 -9.23 -5.14
C ASN A 48 -1.19 -9.13 -5.17
N VAL A 49 -0.61 -8.93 -3.99
CA VAL A 49 0.85 -9.02 -3.79
C VAL A 49 1.24 -10.45 -3.40
N PRO A 50 2.42 -10.94 -3.81
CA PRO A 50 2.95 -12.21 -3.33
C PRO A 50 2.98 -12.27 -1.79
N SER A 51 2.71 -13.43 -1.22
CA SER A 51 2.67 -13.64 0.24
C SER A 51 4.03 -13.38 0.93
N ASN A 52 5.12 -13.42 0.18
CA ASN A 52 6.47 -13.12 0.62
C ASN A 52 6.93 -11.70 0.28
N PHE A 53 6.04 -10.83 -0.20
CA PHE A 53 6.38 -9.43 -0.46
C PHE A 53 6.69 -8.72 0.87
N GLN A 54 7.85 -8.08 0.93
CA GLN A 54 8.31 -7.37 2.11
C GLN A 54 8.65 -5.92 1.76
N CYS A 55 8.11 -5.02 2.57
CA CYS A 55 8.65 -3.69 2.79
C CYS A 55 9.88 -3.80 3.71
#